data_AF-A0A2H3CUY7-F1
#
_entry.id   AF-A0A2H3CUY7-F1
#
_cell.length_a   1.000
_cell.length_b   1.000
_cell.length_c   1.000
_cell.angle_alpha   90.00
_cell.angle_beta   90.00
_cell.angle_gamma   90.00
#
_symmetry.space_group_name_H-M   'P 1'
#
loop_
_entity.id
_entity.type
_entity.pdbx_description
1 polymer ?
#
loop_
_entity_poly.entity_id
_entity_poly.type
_entity_poly.pdbx_seq_one_letter_code
_entity_poly.pdbx_strand_id
1 'polypeptide(L)'
;MKTPSPPPPVSTQPQPPNEFISRLTMPQVSLHVPRPEFIPFTIPYLCMPKPYDGKDFWSYPERCEWIVNVKDTQCHVLCPPGTCLDGMDIEEVENDIRSQMFSRSDGSVVVASDKAAFLQAWLFFGVLTEVSHLCGLDIDLAAEFFLEDGSVSTARLNGLPGRWFEAAAISGRAGDKVLMERILTIARHSHLMLSEERSEDGQTSIFNYSYAECRVFLSLEILVRTVGLHLLLHTYMPGFTTTEEEGWGRKRIERSLDWPIWYRGRPNEGIDQFSDLAQDQLEEQGWCESEVNLLTYEELAFASLLSRPRIRDHSSCGDTICHAYQTEESTYRTRHVDDGCSCDFVGLDTDGLIAVLSQDKVPRLVITDGLELEVVSENDYPYIALSHGPMDLGTRKQTHFRDANFDVYGIT
;
A
#
# COMPACT_ATOMS: atom_id res chain seq x y z
N MET A 1 -1.65 83.49 -14.31
CA MET A 1 -1.91 82.69 -15.51
C MET A 1 -0.85 81.62 -15.61
N LYS A 2 -1.17 80.40 -15.16
CA LYS A 2 -0.30 79.22 -15.21
C LYS A 2 -0.93 78.24 -16.18
N THR A 3 -0.25 78.02 -17.30
CA THR A 3 -0.54 76.98 -18.29
C THR A 3 -0.40 75.59 -17.65
N PRO A 4 -1.37 74.67 -17.84
CA PRO A 4 -1.23 73.31 -17.34
C PRO A 4 -0.36 72.45 -18.25
N SER A 5 0.46 71.61 -17.62
CA SER A 5 1.39 70.64 -18.21
C SER A 5 0.67 69.56 -19.03
N PRO A 6 1.34 68.95 -20.04
CA PRO A 6 0.75 67.90 -20.86
C PRO A 6 0.65 66.56 -20.10
N PRO A 7 -0.31 65.69 -20.45
CA PRO A 7 -0.46 64.37 -19.84
C PRO A 7 0.62 63.38 -20.31
N PRO A 8 0.94 62.36 -19.49
CA PRO A 8 1.89 61.31 -19.85
C PRO A 8 1.31 60.33 -20.89
N PRO A 9 2.15 59.57 -21.61
CA PRO A 9 1.71 58.73 -22.71
C PRO A 9 0.93 57.50 -22.22
N VAL A 10 -0.16 57.21 -22.94
CA VAL A 10 -0.99 56.02 -22.77
C VAL A 10 -0.21 54.80 -23.26
N SER A 11 0.08 53.87 -22.36
CA SER A 11 0.59 52.54 -22.71
C SER A 11 -0.56 51.67 -23.18
N THR A 12 -0.63 51.40 -24.49
CA THR A 12 -1.46 50.36 -25.08
C THR A 12 -0.78 49.01 -24.92
N GLN A 13 -1.12 48.29 -23.87
CA GLN A 13 -1.01 46.83 -23.84
C GLN A 13 -2.40 46.26 -23.50
N PRO A 14 -2.94 45.29 -24.27
CA PRO A 14 -4.15 44.60 -23.89
C PRO A 14 -3.89 43.77 -22.63
N GLN A 15 -4.60 44.07 -21.54
CA GLN A 15 -4.72 43.12 -20.44
C GLN A 15 -5.74 42.05 -20.82
N PRO A 16 -5.45 40.75 -20.66
CA PRO A 16 -6.44 39.71 -20.87
C PRO A 16 -7.51 39.76 -19.76
N PRO A 17 -8.75 39.31 -20.04
CA PRO A 17 -9.85 39.36 -19.07
C PRO A 17 -9.53 38.50 -17.85
N ASN A 18 -9.64 39.12 -16.68
CA ASN A 18 -9.24 38.59 -15.37
C ASN A 18 -10.25 37.57 -14.78
N GLU A 19 -11.04 36.89 -15.61
CA GLU A 19 -12.23 36.15 -15.15
C GLU A 19 -12.28 34.65 -15.49
N PHE A 20 -11.24 34.10 -16.14
CA PHE A 20 -11.22 32.67 -16.51
C PHE A 20 -10.19 31.80 -15.79
N ILE A 21 -9.39 32.36 -14.88
CA ILE A 21 -8.33 31.62 -14.14
C ILE A 21 -8.85 31.00 -12.83
N SER A 22 -10.14 31.10 -12.52
CA SER A 22 -10.71 30.65 -11.23
C SER A 22 -11.36 29.26 -11.26
N ARG A 23 -11.24 28.45 -12.32
CA ARG A 23 -11.98 27.16 -12.42
C ARG A 23 -11.19 25.90 -12.78
N LEU A 24 -9.86 25.97 -12.89
CA LEU A 24 -9.00 24.79 -13.00
C LEU A 24 -7.73 24.98 -12.16
N THR A 25 -7.89 25.42 -10.91
CA THR A 25 -6.83 25.21 -9.92
C THR A 25 -6.90 23.74 -9.52
N MET A 26 -6.06 22.92 -10.15
CA MET A 26 -5.54 21.72 -9.49
C MET A 26 -5.17 22.10 -8.05
N PRO A 27 -5.51 21.31 -7.03
CA PRO A 27 -5.09 21.60 -5.67
C PRO A 27 -3.59 21.85 -5.70
N GLN A 28 -3.19 23.09 -5.38
CA GLN A 28 -1.80 23.42 -5.16
C GLN A 28 -1.26 22.39 -4.18
N VAL A 29 -0.24 21.65 -4.62
CA VAL A 29 0.48 20.63 -3.86
C VAL A 29 0.64 21.12 -2.42
N SER A 30 -0.08 20.47 -1.50
CA SER A 30 -0.03 20.85 -0.10
C SER A 30 1.40 20.76 0.41
N LEU A 31 1.82 21.76 1.19
CA LEU A 31 3.00 21.77 2.05
C LEU A 31 3.39 20.36 2.51
N HIS A 32 4.44 19.79 1.92
CA HIS A 32 5.23 18.63 2.36
C HIS A 32 4.54 17.68 3.37
N VAL A 33 3.34 17.20 3.06
CA VAL A 33 2.77 16.08 3.82
C VAL A 33 3.47 14.85 3.27
N PRO A 34 4.33 14.16 4.05
CA PRO A 34 4.92 12.92 3.60
C PRO A 34 3.79 11.97 3.19
N ARG A 35 3.95 11.32 2.05
CA ARG A 35 3.01 10.30 1.58
C ARG A 35 2.84 9.28 2.72
N PRO A 36 1.60 8.92 3.10
CA PRO A 36 1.38 7.93 4.14
C PRO A 36 2.05 6.60 3.75
N GLU A 37 2.58 5.89 4.74
CA GLU A 37 3.22 4.58 4.56
C GLU A 37 2.24 3.55 4.01
N PHE A 38 0.95 3.67 4.32
CA PHE A 38 -0.13 2.84 3.77
C PHE A 38 -1.47 3.57 3.74
N ILE A 39 -2.45 3.02 3.01
CA ILE A 39 -3.81 3.56 2.93
C ILE A 39 -4.56 3.20 4.21
N PRO A 40 -4.99 4.18 5.02
CA PRO A 40 -5.66 3.88 6.27
C PRO A 40 -7.08 3.36 6.04
N PHE A 41 -7.50 2.47 6.91
CA PHE A 41 -8.84 1.88 6.95
C PHE A 41 -9.31 1.75 8.40
N THR A 42 -10.61 1.54 8.57
CA THR A 42 -11.22 1.27 9.87
C THR A 42 -11.28 -0.23 10.16
N ILE A 43 -11.39 -0.63 11.41
CA ILE A 43 -11.64 -2.02 11.81
C ILE A 43 -12.67 -2.03 12.94
N PRO A 44 -13.47 -3.10 13.10
CA PRO A 44 -14.37 -3.22 14.24
C PRO A 44 -13.59 -3.31 15.56
N TYR A 45 -14.17 -2.85 16.66
CA TYR A 45 -13.64 -3.07 18.00
C TYR A 45 -14.20 -4.37 18.59
N LEU A 46 -13.58 -5.50 18.26
CA LEU A 46 -14.03 -6.83 18.64
C LEU A 46 -13.76 -7.17 20.11
N CYS A 47 -12.72 -6.58 20.70
CA CYS A 47 -12.29 -6.91 22.06
C CYS A 47 -12.98 -6.14 23.18
N MET A 48 -14.09 -5.45 22.91
CA MET A 48 -14.88 -4.74 23.92
C MET A 48 -15.21 -5.58 25.17
N PRO A 49 -15.54 -6.89 25.09
CA PRO A 49 -15.83 -7.69 26.28
C PRO A 49 -14.63 -7.92 27.21
N LYS A 50 -13.41 -7.96 26.65
CA LYS A 50 -12.14 -8.20 27.36
C LYS A 50 -11.06 -7.31 26.74
N PRO A 51 -11.06 -5.99 27.02
CA PRO A 51 -10.10 -5.07 26.44
C PRO A 51 -8.68 -5.35 26.96
N TYR A 52 -7.67 -4.76 26.32
CA TYR A 52 -6.32 -4.75 26.88
C TYR A 52 -6.31 -3.97 28.20
N ASP A 53 -5.73 -4.55 29.25
CA ASP A 53 -5.84 -3.99 30.61
C ASP A 53 -4.74 -2.97 30.96
N GLY A 54 -3.87 -2.64 30.00
CA GLY A 54 -2.80 -1.65 30.17
C GLY A 54 -1.70 -2.05 31.15
N LYS A 55 -1.66 -3.32 31.57
CA LYS A 55 -0.63 -3.85 32.47
C LYS A 55 0.53 -4.40 31.64
N ASP A 56 0.92 -5.64 31.91
CA ASP A 56 2.05 -6.29 31.26
C ASP A 56 1.60 -7.02 29.99
N PHE A 57 2.34 -6.81 28.90
CA PHE A 57 2.15 -7.46 27.60
C PHE A 57 2.25 -8.98 27.69
N TRP A 58 3.25 -9.51 28.42
CA TRP A 58 3.59 -10.94 28.39
C TRP A 58 2.60 -11.82 29.14
N SER A 59 2.07 -11.34 30.26
CA SER A 59 1.13 -12.07 31.10
C SER A 59 -0.34 -11.77 30.77
N TYR A 60 -0.63 -10.91 29.78
CA TYR A 60 -1.99 -10.62 29.34
C TYR A 60 -2.79 -11.87 28.92
N PRO A 61 -2.23 -12.82 28.13
CA PRO A 61 -2.93 -14.05 27.78
C PRO A 61 -3.44 -14.82 29.00
N GLU A 62 -2.58 -15.05 30.00
CA GLU A 62 -2.94 -15.80 31.20
C GLU A 62 -4.06 -15.11 32.00
N ARG A 63 -4.01 -13.77 32.09
CA ARG A 63 -5.08 -12.98 32.74
C ARG A 63 -6.43 -13.07 32.02
N CYS A 64 -6.39 -13.37 30.72
CA CYS A 64 -7.58 -13.57 29.90
C CYS A 64 -7.96 -15.04 29.71
N GLU A 65 -7.35 -15.96 30.47
CA GLU A 65 -7.58 -17.42 30.43
C GLU A 65 -7.13 -18.08 29.12
N TRP A 66 -6.14 -17.49 28.45
CA TRP A 66 -5.49 -18.02 27.27
C TRP A 66 -4.14 -18.66 27.62
N ILE A 67 -3.88 -19.82 27.03
CA ILE A 67 -2.60 -20.51 27.07
C ILE A 67 -1.96 -20.37 25.69
N VAL A 68 -0.72 -19.90 25.67
CA VAL A 68 0.11 -19.79 24.46
C VAL A 68 1.07 -20.98 24.44
N ASN A 69 0.87 -21.89 23.50
CA ASN A 69 1.63 -23.14 23.42
C ASN A 69 2.97 -22.99 22.70
N VAL A 70 3.13 -21.92 21.92
CA VAL A 70 4.31 -21.66 21.09
C VAL A 70 5.20 -20.58 21.69
N LYS A 71 6.52 -20.73 21.52
CA LYS A 71 7.51 -19.75 21.98
C LYS A 71 8.54 -19.48 20.89
N ASP A 72 8.96 -18.23 20.78
CA ASP A 72 10.08 -17.86 19.93
C ASP A 72 11.38 -18.33 20.60
N THR A 73 12.05 -19.30 19.99
CA THR A 73 13.28 -19.90 20.54
C THR A 73 14.50 -19.00 20.38
N GLN A 74 14.44 -18.01 19.48
CA GLN A 74 15.53 -17.07 19.18
C GLN A 74 16.90 -17.74 19.02
N CYS A 75 16.93 -18.91 18.38
CA CYS A 75 18.14 -19.74 18.28
C CYS A 75 19.33 -19.02 17.60
N HIS A 76 19.06 -18.22 16.56
CA HIS A 76 20.06 -17.40 15.89
C HIS A 76 19.48 -16.04 15.52
N VAL A 77 20.37 -15.04 15.42
CA VAL A 77 20.05 -13.63 15.16
C VAL A 77 19.28 -13.41 13.85
N LEU A 78 19.48 -14.27 12.85
CA LEU A 78 18.82 -14.20 11.55
C LEU A 78 17.72 -15.25 11.34
N CYS A 79 17.40 -16.05 12.37
CA CYS A 79 16.29 -17.00 12.28
C CYS A 79 14.95 -16.28 12.48
N PRO A 80 13.94 -16.56 11.65
CA PRO A 80 12.60 -16.03 11.84
C PRO A 80 11.97 -16.53 13.16
N PRO A 81 10.87 -15.91 13.62
CA PRO A 81 10.17 -16.37 14.81
C PRO A 81 9.65 -17.81 14.63
N GLY A 82 9.98 -18.68 15.57
CA GLY A 82 9.48 -20.06 15.61
C GLY A 82 10.16 -21.06 14.66
N THR A 83 11.11 -20.64 13.82
CA THR A 83 11.78 -21.54 12.86
C THR A 83 13.29 -21.31 12.85
N CYS A 84 14.07 -22.37 13.05
CA CYS A 84 15.53 -22.34 12.87
C CYS A 84 15.87 -22.57 11.40
N LEU A 85 16.83 -21.83 10.84
CA LEU A 85 17.31 -22.06 9.46
C LEU A 85 18.69 -22.70 9.43
N ASP A 86 19.33 -22.86 10.57
CA ASP A 86 20.65 -23.45 10.63
C ASP A 86 20.54 -24.95 10.38
N GLY A 87 21.14 -25.41 9.27
CA GLY A 87 21.19 -26.82 8.89
C GLY A 87 19.94 -27.42 8.25
N MET A 88 18.87 -26.65 8.01
CA MET A 88 17.67 -27.13 7.29
C MET A 88 17.77 -26.92 5.79
N ASP A 89 17.28 -27.89 5.03
CA ASP A 89 16.94 -27.70 3.61
C ASP A 89 15.58 -27.00 3.49
N ILE A 90 15.34 -26.28 2.39
CA ILE A 90 14.10 -25.52 2.15
C ILE A 90 12.87 -26.43 2.20
N GLU A 91 12.98 -27.67 1.70
CA GLU A 91 11.87 -28.65 1.71
C GLU A 91 11.47 -29.11 3.13
N GLU A 92 12.37 -29.03 4.11
CA GLU A 92 12.08 -29.38 5.51
C GLU A 92 11.27 -28.29 6.22
N VAL A 93 11.41 -27.04 5.79
CA VAL A 93 10.68 -25.88 6.33
C VAL A 93 9.21 -25.89 5.91
N GLU A 94 8.90 -26.38 4.70
CA GLU A 94 7.54 -26.40 4.15
C GLU A 94 6.61 -27.44 4.79
N ASN A 95 7.19 -28.49 5.40
CA ASN A 95 6.46 -29.61 5.99
C ASN A 95 6.23 -29.48 7.51
N ASP A 96 6.55 -28.32 8.11
CA ASP A 96 6.38 -28.09 9.55
C ASP A 96 4.88 -28.01 9.91
N ILE A 97 4.33 -29.13 10.37
CA ILE A 97 2.97 -29.22 10.92
C ILE A 97 2.96 -28.43 12.22
N ARG A 98 2.61 -27.15 12.13
CA ARG A 98 2.58 -26.28 13.30
C ARG A 98 1.52 -26.76 14.29
N SER A 99 1.96 -26.92 15.53
CA SER A 99 1.10 -27.26 16.66
C SER A 99 0.07 -26.17 16.92
N GLN A 100 -1.06 -26.55 17.53
CA GLN A 100 -2.08 -25.62 18.04
C GLN A 100 -1.42 -24.52 18.89
N MET A 101 -1.56 -23.27 18.47
CA MET A 101 -0.89 -22.13 19.09
C MET A 101 -1.58 -21.66 20.36
N PHE A 102 -2.91 -21.75 20.37
CA PHE A 102 -3.74 -21.24 21.47
C PHE A 102 -4.69 -22.29 22.02
N SER A 103 -4.83 -22.30 23.34
CA SER A 103 -5.87 -23.06 24.04
C SER A 103 -6.43 -22.24 25.20
N ARG A 104 -7.62 -22.62 25.68
CA ARG A 104 -8.27 -21.98 26.82
C ARG A 104 -7.88 -22.70 28.11
N SER A 105 -7.63 -21.96 29.19
CA SER A 105 -7.23 -22.57 30.47
C SER A 105 -8.33 -23.39 31.14
N ASP A 106 -9.59 -23.13 30.80
CA ASP A 106 -10.76 -23.90 31.25
C ASP A 106 -11.05 -25.13 30.38
N GLY A 107 -10.25 -25.37 29.33
CA GLY A 107 -10.43 -26.46 28.37
C GLY A 107 -11.55 -26.23 27.36
N SER A 108 -12.16 -25.04 27.32
CA SER A 108 -13.15 -24.70 26.29
C SER A 108 -12.50 -24.62 24.90
N VAL A 109 -13.31 -24.90 23.88
CA VAL A 109 -12.88 -24.84 22.48
C VAL A 109 -12.67 -23.39 22.09
N VAL A 110 -11.54 -23.10 21.44
CA VAL A 110 -11.26 -21.78 20.86
C VAL A 110 -12.20 -21.56 19.68
N VAL A 111 -12.90 -20.42 19.67
CA VAL A 111 -13.77 -20.00 18.57
C VAL A 111 -13.10 -18.86 17.80
N ALA A 112 -13.29 -18.82 16.47
CA ALA A 112 -12.67 -17.83 15.58
C ALA A 112 -12.84 -16.37 16.08
N SER A 113 -14.07 -16.00 16.47
CA SER A 113 -14.37 -14.65 16.95
C SER A 113 -13.71 -14.31 18.28
N ASP A 114 -13.61 -15.27 19.19
CA ASP A 114 -12.91 -15.09 20.47
C ASP A 114 -11.40 -14.94 20.25
N LYS A 115 -10.83 -15.72 19.33
CA LYS A 115 -9.42 -15.59 18.92
C LYS A 115 -9.14 -14.22 18.28
N ALA A 116 -9.97 -13.77 17.34
CA ALA A 116 -9.81 -12.47 16.69
C ALA A 116 -9.90 -11.31 17.71
N ALA A 117 -10.88 -11.35 18.61
CA ALA A 117 -11.02 -10.37 19.69
C ALA A 117 -9.81 -10.40 20.64
N PHE A 118 -9.39 -11.58 21.09
CA PHE A 118 -8.23 -11.74 21.96
C PHE A 118 -6.96 -11.18 21.32
N LEU A 119 -6.67 -11.54 20.07
CA LEU A 119 -5.50 -11.06 19.35
C LEU A 119 -5.58 -9.56 19.06
N GLN A 120 -6.77 -9.00 18.82
CA GLN A 120 -6.91 -7.55 18.73
C GLN A 120 -6.52 -6.86 20.05
N ALA A 121 -7.05 -7.34 21.18
CA ALA A 121 -6.73 -6.77 22.48
C ALA A 121 -5.22 -6.83 22.74
N TRP A 122 -4.65 -8.01 22.59
CA TRP A 122 -3.27 -8.27 22.95
C TRP A 122 -2.28 -7.66 21.96
N LEU A 123 -2.45 -7.93 20.67
CA LEU A 123 -1.44 -7.60 19.66
C LEU A 123 -1.65 -6.22 19.06
N PHE A 124 -2.88 -5.70 18.96
CA PHE A 124 -3.09 -4.32 18.50
C PHE A 124 -2.78 -3.35 19.64
N PHE A 125 -3.58 -3.40 20.71
CA PHE A 125 -3.49 -2.42 21.79
C PHE A 125 -2.31 -2.70 22.74
N GLY A 126 -1.99 -3.97 23.00
CA GLY A 126 -0.85 -4.31 23.85
C GLY A 126 0.50 -3.95 23.21
N VAL A 127 0.70 -4.22 21.92
CA VAL A 127 1.95 -3.81 21.23
C VAL A 127 2.04 -2.28 21.15
N LEU A 128 0.96 -1.59 20.79
CA LEU A 128 0.94 -0.12 20.79
C LEU A 128 1.32 0.44 22.15
N THR A 129 0.75 -0.09 23.24
CA THR A 129 1.04 0.36 24.60
C THR A 129 2.49 0.11 24.97
N GLU A 130 2.96 -1.14 24.83
CA GLU A 130 4.28 -1.56 25.30
C GLU A 130 5.41 -0.89 24.49
N VAL A 131 5.31 -0.86 23.16
CA VAL A 131 6.35 -0.24 22.31
C VAL A 131 6.40 1.28 22.54
N SER A 132 5.24 1.94 22.70
CA SER A 132 5.20 3.36 23.03
C SER A 132 5.84 3.65 24.38
N HIS A 133 5.51 2.85 25.40
CA HIS A 133 6.11 2.96 26.72
C HIS A 133 7.64 2.76 26.67
N LEU A 134 8.11 1.75 25.94
CA LEU A 134 9.54 1.50 25.75
C LEU A 134 10.28 2.67 25.09
N CYS A 135 9.63 3.36 24.15
CA CYS A 135 10.17 4.54 23.47
C CYS A 135 10.04 5.83 24.29
N GLY A 136 9.28 5.82 25.39
CA GLY A 136 8.95 7.02 26.16
C GLY A 136 7.93 7.92 25.46
N LEU A 137 7.10 7.37 24.57
CA LEU A 137 6.01 8.07 23.93
C LEU A 137 4.71 7.83 24.71
N ASP A 138 4.08 8.91 25.17
CA ASP A 138 2.74 8.87 25.73
C ASP A 138 1.71 8.90 24.58
N ILE A 139 0.87 7.88 24.50
CA ILE A 139 -0.19 7.75 23.49
C ILE A 139 -1.52 7.61 24.20
N ASP A 140 -2.46 8.49 23.85
CA ASP A 140 -3.85 8.32 24.22
C ASP A 140 -4.55 7.44 23.18
N LEU A 141 -4.63 6.14 23.45
CA LEU A 141 -5.24 5.17 22.54
C LEU A 141 -6.68 5.53 22.19
N ALA A 142 -7.44 6.07 23.15
CA ALA A 142 -8.84 6.45 22.94
C ALA A 142 -8.95 7.63 21.97
N ALA A 143 -8.14 8.67 22.18
CA ALA A 143 -8.16 9.86 21.32
C ALA A 143 -7.53 9.63 19.94
N GLU A 144 -6.56 8.72 19.84
CA GLU A 144 -5.81 8.50 18.61
C GLU A 144 -6.44 7.46 17.68
N PHE A 145 -6.99 6.38 18.23
CA PHE A 145 -7.40 5.22 17.43
C PHE A 145 -8.91 5.00 17.38
N PHE A 146 -9.73 5.55 18.27
CA PHE A 146 -11.18 5.35 18.23
C PHE A 146 -11.89 6.44 17.42
N LEU A 147 -12.87 6.02 16.62
CA LEU A 147 -13.80 6.91 15.93
C LEU A 147 -15.10 7.08 16.73
N GLU A 148 -15.90 8.08 16.36
CA GLU A 148 -17.18 8.39 17.04
C GLU A 148 -18.19 7.23 16.99
N ASP A 149 -18.11 6.38 15.97
CA ASP A 149 -18.96 5.20 15.81
C ASP A 149 -18.49 3.98 16.63
N GLY A 150 -17.39 4.12 17.39
CA GLY A 150 -16.80 3.06 18.20
C GLY A 150 -15.88 2.10 17.42
N SER A 151 -15.68 2.32 16.12
CA SER A 151 -14.69 1.59 15.34
C SER A 151 -13.27 2.12 15.61
N VAL A 152 -12.27 1.34 15.18
CA VAL A 152 -10.85 1.66 15.35
C VAL A 152 -10.26 2.08 14.01
N SER A 153 -9.58 3.22 13.97
CA SER A 153 -8.90 3.74 12.78
C SER A 153 -7.42 3.36 12.80
N THR A 154 -6.92 2.87 11.67
CA THR A 154 -5.48 2.61 11.47
C THR A 154 -4.69 3.87 11.08
N ALA A 155 -5.36 5.01 10.87
CA ALA A 155 -4.72 6.22 10.34
C ALA A 155 -3.52 6.71 11.17
N ARG A 156 -3.56 6.55 12.49
CA ARG A 156 -2.47 6.96 13.39
C ARG A 156 -1.27 6.04 13.42
N LEU A 157 -1.30 4.89 12.73
CA LEU A 157 -0.10 4.10 12.47
C LEU A 157 0.82 4.80 11.46
N ASN A 158 0.28 5.57 10.52
CA ASN A 158 1.09 6.40 9.62
C ASN A 158 1.84 7.46 10.45
N GLY A 159 3.15 7.60 10.22
CA GLY A 159 4.04 8.47 10.99
C GLY A 159 4.34 8.02 12.42
N LEU A 160 3.70 6.97 12.95
CA LEU A 160 4.01 6.41 14.27
C LEU A 160 5.46 5.92 14.41
N PRO A 161 6.09 5.28 13.39
CA PRO A 161 7.49 4.88 13.48
C PRO A 161 8.43 6.05 13.79
N GLY A 162 8.18 7.19 13.15
CA GLY A 162 8.91 8.43 13.36
C GLY A 162 8.68 9.01 14.75
N ARG A 163 7.44 9.02 15.26
CA ARG A 163 7.12 9.47 16.62
C ARG A 163 7.79 8.63 17.70
N TRP A 164 7.79 7.31 17.55
CA TRP A 164 8.52 6.41 18.47
C TRP A 164 10.03 6.69 18.43
N PHE A 165 10.59 6.86 17.23
CA PHE A 165 12.01 7.18 17.07
C PHE A 165 12.38 8.53 17.69
N GLU A 166 11.55 9.57 17.48
CA GLU A 166 11.75 10.89 18.05
C GLU A 166 11.70 10.86 19.58
N ALA A 167 10.72 10.16 20.17
CA ALA A 167 10.64 9.98 21.62
C ALA A 167 11.88 9.25 22.18
N ALA A 168 12.34 8.20 21.49
CA ALA A 168 13.58 7.51 21.84
C ALA A 168 14.81 8.43 21.71
N ALA A 169 14.85 9.31 20.70
CA ALA A 169 15.94 10.27 20.51
C ALA A 169 15.96 11.34 21.60
N ILE A 170 14.80 11.90 21.98
CA ILE A 170 14.66 12.88 23.07
C ILE A 170 15.16 12.30 24.39
N SER A 171 14.90 11.02 24.64
CA SER A 171 15.39 10.31 25.83
C SER A 171 16.85 9.81 25.73
N GLY A 172 17.54 10.09 24.61
CA GLY A 172 18.93 9.67 24.39
C GLY A 172 19.11 8.17 24.15
N ARG A 173 18.03 7.47 23.77
CA ARG A 173 17.99 6.01 23.55
C ARG A 173 17.84 5.62 22.08
N ALA A 174 17.85 6.58 21.16
CA ALA A 174 17.92 6.25 19.75
C ALA A 174 19.22 5.46 19.48
N GLY A 175 19.12 4.38 18.69
CA GLY A 175 20.21 3.42 18.47
C GLY A 175 20.61 2.55 19.67
N ASP A 176 19.94 2.65 20.82
CA ASP A 176 20.18 1.76 21.97
C ASP A 176 19.78 0.33 21.59
N LYS A 177 20.77 -0.54 21.43
CA LYS A 177 20.57 -1.93 21.03
C LYS A 177 19.75 -2.72 22.06
N VAL A 178 19.81 -2.35 23.35
CA VAL A 178 19.01 -3.01 24.40
C VAL A 178 17.54 -2.63 24.25
N LEU A 179 17.24 -1.36 23.95
CA LEU A 179 15.89 -0.91 23.60
C LEU A 179 15.38 -1.65 22.35
N MET A 180 16.19 -1.64 21.28
CA MET A 180 15.83 -2.26 20.02
C MET A 180 15.56 -3.75 20.16
N GLU A 181 16.35 -4.48 20.98
CA GLU A 181 16.15 -5.90 21.23
C GLU A 181 14.83 -6.19 21.96
N ARG A 182 14.45 -5.35 22.93
CA ARG A 182 13.17 -5.48 23.64
C ARG A 182 11.99 -5.26 22.68
N ILE A 183 12.07 -4.24 21.83
CA ILE A 183 11.05 -3.94 20.81
C ILE A 183 10.97 -5.09 19.79
N LEU A 184 12.12 -5.55 19.28
CA LEU A 184 12.16 -6.65 18.33
C LEU A 184 11.61 -7.94 18.92
N THR A 185 11.87 -8.23 20.20
CA THR A 185 11.32 -9.40 20.89
C THR A 185 9.80 -9.37 20.94
N ILE A 186 9.19 -8.21 21.22
CA ILE A 186 7.73 -8.04 21.18
C ILE A 186 7.22 -8.26 19.75
N ALA A 187 7.84 -7.60 18.77
CA ALA A 187 7.40 -7.67 17.38
C ALA A 187 7.52 -9.09 16.79
N ARG A 188 8.61 -9.80 17.10
CA ARG A 188 8.82 -11.21 16.74
C ARG A 188 7.77 -12.11 17.36
N HIS A 189 7.48 -11.91 18.64
CA HIS A 189 6.44 -12.66 19.32
C HIS A 189 5.07 -12.41 18.69
N SER A 190 4.70 -11.14 18.45
CA SER A 190 3.44 -10.79 17.78
C SER A 190 3.36 -11.39 16.37
N HIS A 191 4.45 -11.34 15.60
CA HIS A 191 4.50 -11.96 14.28
C HIS A 191 4.34 -13.49 14.35
N LEU A 192 4.93 -14.15 15.35
CA LEU A 192 4.73 -15.58 15.59
C LEU A 192 3.25 -15.88 15.91
N MET A 193 2.62 -15.07 16.78
CA MET A 193 1.22 -15.22 17.17
C MET A 193 0.22 -15.01 16.01
N LEU A 194 0.64 -14.34 14.93
CA LEU A 194 -0.14 -14.16 13.70
C LEU A 194 0.06 -15.28 12.68
N SER A 195 0.77 -16.34 13.02
CA SER A 195 0.90 -17.50 12.15
C SER A 195 -0.42 -18.24 12.02
N GLU A 196 -0.78 -18.65 10.81
CA GLU A 196 -2.03 -19.38 10.58
C GLU A 196 -1.99 -20.77 11.23
N GLU A 197 -3.04 -21.11 11.98
CA GLU A 197 -3.29 -22.47 12.48
C GLU A 197 -4.08 -23.30 11.46
N ARG A 198 -3.55 -24.47 11.06
CA ARG A 198 -4.19 -25.41 10.13
C ARG A 198 -4.47 -26.76 10.78
N SER A 199 -5.44 -27.48 10.24
CA SER A 199 -5.77 -28.83 10.67
C SER A 199 -4.62 -29.80 10.40
N GLU A 200 -4.73 -31.04 10.87
CA GLU A 200 -3.73 -32.10 10.66
C GLU A 200 -3.45 -32.41 9.19
N ASP A 201 -4.37 -32.06 8.27
CA ASP A 201 -4.16 -32.23 6.82
C ASP A 201 -3.23 -31.17 6.21
N GLY A 202 -2.89 -30.12 6.98
CA GLY A 202 -2.02 -29.02 6.56
C GLY A 202 -2.61 -28.14 5.45
N GLN A 203 -3.81 -28.44 4.94
CA GLN A 203 -4.45 -27.72 3.85
C GLN A 203 -5.59 -26.84 4.34
N THR A 204 -6.32 -27.27 5.36
CA THR A 204 -7.53 -26.61 5.84
C THR A 204 -7.23 -25.69 7.02
N SER A 205 -7.63 -24.42 6.95
CA SER A 205 -7.58 -23.49 8.10
C SER A 205 -8.47 -24.00 9.23
N ILE A 206 -8.00 -23.93 10.48
CA ILE A 206 -8.80 -24.37 11.65
C ILE A 206 -10.01 -23.46 11.83
N PHE A 207 -9.88 -22.19 11.48
CA PHE A 207 -10.86 -21.16 11.71
C PHE A 207 -11.37 -20.57 10.40
N ASN A 208 -12.68 -20.35 10.32
CA ASN A 208 -13.31 -19.55 9.28
C ASN A 208 -13.63 -18.19 9.89
N TYR A 209 -13.07 -17.13 9.32
CA TYR A 209 -13.25 -15.75 9.75
C TYR A 209 -14.22 -15.01 8.85
N SER A 210 -14.88 -14.02 9.44
CA SER A 210 -15.62 -13.00 8.71
C SER A 210 -14.69 -11.96 8.12
N TYR A 211 -15.17 -11.22 7.11
CA TYR A 211 -14.44 -10.10 6.50
C TYR A 211 -13.98 -9.06 7.54
N ALA A 212 -14.81 -8.84 8.57
CA ALA A 212 -14.52 -7.92 9.65
C ALA A 212 -13.36 -8.39 10.56
N GLU A 213 -13.26 -9.70 10.83
CA GLU A 213 -12.16 -10.32 11.59
C GLU A 213 -10.87 -10.34 10.77
N CYS A 214 -10.95 -10.66 9.47
CA CYS A 214 -9.83 -10.57 8.54
C CYS A 214 -9.20 -9.17 8.49
N ARG A 215 -10.01 -8.11 8.48
CA ARG A 215 -9.52 -6.72 8.56
C ARG A 215 -8.76 -6.44 9.86
N VAL A 216 -9.17 -7.05 10.97
CA VAL A 216 -8.43 -6.96 12.23
C VAL A 216 -7.05 -7.61 12.08
N PHE A 217 -6.94 -8.82 11.50
CA PHE A 217 -5.64 -9.46 11.29
C PHE A 217 -4.72 -8.64 10.37
N LEU A 218 -5.25 -8.06 9.29
CA LEU A 218 -4.46 -7.15 8.44
C LEU A 218 -3.92 -5.96 9.25
N SER A 219 -4.74 -5.39 10.15
CA SER A 219 -4.29 -4.27 11.00
C SER A 219 -3.16 -4.69 11.96
N LEU A 220 -3.16 -5.93 12.43
CA LEU A 220 -2.10 -6.48 13.28
C LEU A 220 -0.81 -6.66 12.47
N GLU A 221 -0.91 -7.14 11.22
CA GLU A 221 0.24 -7.26 10.33
C GLU A 221 0.86 -5.90 10.00
N ILE A 222 0.03 -4.91 9.69
CA ILE A 222 0.48 -3.53 9.45
C ILE A 222 1.17 -2.95 10.69
N LEU A 223 0.64 -3.21 11.89
CA LEU A 223 1.28 -2.77 13.14
C LEU A 223 2.64 -3.44 13.34
N VAL A 224 2.79 -4.74 13.08
CA VAL A 224 4.10 -5.42 13.15
C VAL A 224 5.09 -4.79 12.16
N ARG A 225 4.66 -4.51 10.93
CA ARG A 225 5.49 -3.80 9.92
C ARG A 225 5.84 -2.38 10.38
N THR A 226 4.90 -1.68 11.03
CA THR A 226 5.11 -0.34 11.63
C THR A 226 6.22 -0.38 12.68
N VAL A 227 6.25 -1.41 13.53
CA VAL A 227 7.37 -1.62 14.48
C VAL A 227 8.69 -1.92 13.75
N GLY A 228 8.66 -2.69 12.66
CA GLY A 228 9.84 -2.92 11.81
C GLY A 228 10.40 -1.64 11.20
N LEU A 229 9.52 -0.76 10.66
CA LEU A 229 9.90 0.56 10.15
C LEU A 229 10.55 1.42 11.23
N HIS A 230 10.03 1.37 12.47
CA HIS A 230 10.61 2.07 13.60
C HIS A 230 12.04 1.57 13.89
N LEU A 231 12.24 0.25 13.98
CA LEU A 231 13.56 -0.34 14.21
C LEU A 231 14.56 0.03 13.11
N LEU A 232 14.11 0.12 11.85
CA LEU A 232 14.96 0.54 10.75
C LEU A 232 15.51 1.97 10.94
N LEU A 233 14.71 2.90 11.47
CA LEU A 233 15.16 4.27 11.75
C LEU A 233 16.35 4.30 12.70
N HIS A 234 16.39 3.40 13.70
CA HIS A 234 17.54 3.27 14.60
C HIS A 234 18.81 2.82 13.85
N THR A 235 18.67 1.88 12.91
CA THR A 235 19.82 1.34 12.15
C THR A 235 20.41 2.32 11.14
N TYR A 236 19.62 3.31 10.69
CA TYR A 236 20.06 4.33 9.75
C TYR A 236 20.66 5.57 10.40
N MET A 237 20.74 5.62 11.73
CA MET A 237 21.30 6.77 12.41
C MET A 237 22.80 6.96 12.12
N PRO A 238 23.26 8.21 12.01
CA PRO A 238 24.68 8.51 11.91
C PRO A 238 25.47 7.93 13.09
N GLY A 239 26.51 7.14 12.79
CA GLY A 239 27.36 6.52 13.80
C GLY A 239 26.80 5.25 14.43
N PHE A 240 25.68 4.72 13.94
CA PHE A 240 25.22 3.38 14.35
C PHE A 240 26.19 2.31 13.83
N THR A 241 26.79 1.55 14.74
CA THR A 241 27.73 0.46 14.41
C THR A 241 27.23 -0.85 15.00
N THR A 242 27.23 -1.93 14.21
CA THR A 242 26.89 -3.29 14.64
C THR A 242 28.11 -4.20 14.49
N THR A 243 28.24 -5.18 15.37
CA THR A 243 29.09 -6.35 15.13
C THR A 243 28.36 -7.35 14.24
N GLU A 244 29.09 -8.29 13.65
CA GLU A 244 28.48 -9.42 12.91
C GLU A 244 27.58 -10.27 13.82
N GLU A 245 28.01 -10.49 15.07
CA GLU A 245 27.26 -11.26 16.08
C GLU A 245 25.94 -10.60 16.46
N GLU A 246 25.89 -9.28 16.57
CA GLU A 246 24.65 -8.54 16.86
C GLU A 246 23.68 -8.52 15.67
N GLY A 247 24.22 -8.60 14.44
CA GLY A 247 23.48 -8.67 13.19
C GLY A 247 22.47 -7.54 12.96
N TRP A 248 22.57 -6.40 13.65
CA TRP A 248 21.61 -5.31 13.53
C TRP A 248 21.69 -4.67 12.14
N GLY A 249 20.59 -4.74 11.41
CA GLY A 249 20.45 -4.14 10.10
C GLY A 249 19.17 -4.58 9.42
N ARG A 250 18.95 -4.08 8.20
CA ARG A 250 17.75 -4.33 7.42
C ARG A 250 17.38 -5.82 7.32
N LYS A 251 18.36 -6.67 7.01
CA LYS A 251 18.15 -8.12 6.85
C LYS A 251 17.65 -8.81 8.11
N ARG A 252 18.11 -8.40 9.31
CA ARG A 252 17.65 -8.99 10.57
C ARG A 252 16.20 -8.61 10.86
N ILE A 253 15.85 -7.35 10.61
CA ILE A 253 14.49 -6.84 10.82
C ILE A 253 13.53 -7.50 9.84
N GLU A 254 13.87 -7.52 8.55
CA GLU A 254 13.08 -8.20 7.50
C GLU A 254 12.90 -9.69 7.84
N ARG A 255 13.96 -10.44 8.12
CA ARG A 255 13.80 -11.86 8.48
C ARG A 255 13.02 -12.10 9.77
N SER A 256 12.97 -11.13 10.67
CA SER A 256 12.23 -11.26 11.93
C SER A 256 10.75 -10.95 11.79
N LEU A 257 10.37 -10.03 10.89
CA LEU A 257 9.04 -9.41 10.87
C LEU A 257 8.35 -9.44 9.50
N ASP A 258 9.11 -9.69 8.44
CA ASP A 258 8.70 -9.75 7.03
C ASP A 258 9.34 -11.00 6.41
N TRP A 259 9.00 -12.16 6.98
CA TRP A 259 9.42 -13.45 6.44
C TRP A 259 8.61 -13.71 5.16
N PRO A 260 9.23 -13.64 3.96
CA PRO A 260 8.47 -13.66 2.73
C PRO A 260 7.62 -14.93 2.62
N ILE A 261 6.40 -14.80 2.10
CA ILE A 261 5.44 -15.91 1.89
C ILE A 261 6.13 -17.09 1.20
N TRP A 262 7.04 -16.84 0.26
CA TRP A 262 7.82 -17.87 -0.46
C TRP A 262 8.72 -18.75 0.43
N TYR A 263 9.18 -18.25 1.58
CA TYR A 263 9.97 -19.04 2.53
C TYR A 263 9.11 -19.70 3.62
N ARG A 264 7.85 -19.30 3.75
CA ARG A 264 6.89 -19.90 4.69
C ARG A 264 5.94 -20.88 4.00
N GLY A 265 5.84 -20.77 2.68
CA GLY A 265 4.79 -21.36 1.86
C GLY A 265 3.37 -20.86 2.17
N ARG A 266 3.17 -20.00 3.18
CA ARG A 266 1.87 -19.70 3.79
C ARG A 266 1.77 -18.28 4.36
N PRO A 267 0.62 -17.60 4.25
CA PRO A 267 0.43 -16.27 4.81
C PRO A 267 0.08 -16.30 6.30
N ASN A 268 -0.07 -15.11 6.89
CA ASN A 268 -0.51 -14.95 8.27
C ASN A 268 -2.02 -15.27 8.41
N GLU A 269 -2.44 -15.47 9.65
CA GLU A 269 -3.82 -15.78 10.04
C GLU A 269 -4.83 -14.85 9.35
N GLY A 270 -5.81 -15.43 8.68
CA GLY A 270 -6.92 -14.72 8.06
C GLY A 270 -6.60 -13.94 6.77
N ILE A 271 -5.35 -13.90 6.31
CA ILE A 271 -4.97 -13.13 5.10
C ILE A 271 -5.45 -13.79 3.79
N ASP A 272 -5.35 -15.12 3.68
CA ASP A 272 -5.92 -15.85 2.52
C ASP A 272 -7.44 -15.61 2.46
N GLN A 273 -8.12 -15.92 3.57
CA GLN A 273 -9.57 -15.71 3.69
C GLN A 273 -9.99 -14.25 3.44
N PHE A 274 -9.13 -13.28 3.78
CA PHE A 274 -9.41 -11.88 3.50
C PHE A 274 -9.51 -11.61 2.00
N SER A 275 -8.61 -12.18 1.21
CA SER A 275 -8.57 -12.01 -0.25
C SER A 275 -9.79 -12.67 -0.90
N ASP A 276 -10.18 -13.85 -0.43
CA ASP A 276 -11.40 -14.53 -0.88
C ASP A 276 -12.65 -13.69 -0.60
N LEU A 277 -12.80 -13.20 0.64
CA LEU A 277 -13.96 -12.39 1.06
C LEU A 277 -13.95 -10.97 0.47
N ALA A 278 -12.78 -10.46 0.07
CA ALA A 278 -12.62 -9.14 -0.53
C ALA A 278 -13.26 -9.07 -1.92
N GLN A 279 -13.29 -10.17 -2.66
CA GLN A 279 -13.98 -10.24 -3.95
C GLN A 279 -15.48 -9.91 -3.79
N ASP A 280 -16.18 -10.61 -2.91
CA ASP A 280 -17.60 -10.36 -2.61
C ASP A 280 -17.81 -8.89 -2.19
N GLN A 281 -16.89 -8.37 -1.37
CA GLN A 281 -16.98 -7.00 -0.89
C GLN A 281 -16.78 -5.96 -2.00
N LEU A 282 -15.90 -6.20 -2.97
CA LEU A 282 -15.67 -5.33 -4.13
C LEU A 282 -16.92 -5.27 -5.01
N GLU A 283 -17.56 -6.41 -5.26
CA GLU A 283 -18.81 -6.49 -6.02
C GLU A 283 -19.93 -5.71 -5.31
N GLU A 284 -20.07 -5.87 -3.99
CA GLU A 284 -20.99 -5.08 -3.18
C GLU A 284 -20.69 -3.57 -3.22
N GLN A 285 -19.42 -3.18 -3.35
CA GLN A 285 -19.03 -1.78 -3.52
C GLN A 285 -19.31 -1.25 -4.94
N GLY A 286 -19.70 -2.12 -5.87
CA GLY A 286 -20.08 -1.79 -7.24
C GLY A 286 -18.94 -1.88 -8.24
N TRP A 287 -17.86 -2.61 -7.92
CA TRP A 287 -16.88 -3.03 -8.91
C TRP A 287 -17.52 -4.07 -9.83
N CYS A 288 -17.20 -4.03 -11.13
CA CYS A 288 -17.63 -5.11 -12.04
C CYS A 288 -16.62 -6.26 -12.06
N GLU A 289 -17.08 -7.43 -12.49
CA GLU A 289 -16.28 -8.65 -12.64
C GLU A 289 -14.98 -8.41 -13.41
N SER A 290 -15.03 -7.70 -14.55
CA SER A 290 -13.82 -7.33 -15.30
C SER A 290 -12.80 -6.53 -14.50
N GLU A 291 -13.20 -5.67 -13.57
CA GLU A 291 -12.26 -4.89 -12.76
C GLU A 291 -11.67 -5.75 -11.64
N VAL A 292 -12.49 -6.61 -11.04
CA VAL A 292 -12.05 -7.56 -10.02
C VAL A 292 -11.05 -8.56 -10.61
N ASN A 293 -11.32 -9.08 -11.81
CA ASN A 293 -10.44 -10.03 -12.52
C ASN A 293 -9.10 -9.44 -12.97
N LEU A 294 -8.97 -8.10 -12.99
CA LEU A 294 -7.69 -7.44 -13.27
C LEU A 294 -6.78 -7.37 -12.03
N LEU A 295 -7.33 -7.58 -10.84
CA LEU A 295 -6.58 -7.58 -9.59
C LEU A 295 -5.99 -8.96 -9.34
N THR A 296 -4.74 -8.98 -8.90
CA THR A 296 -4.13 -10.17 -8.31
C THR A 296 -4.80 -10.52 -7.00
N TYR A 297 -4.63 -11.77 -6.54
CA TYR A 297 -5.17 -12.24 -5.27
C TYR A 297 -4.82 -11.32 -4.10
N GLU A 298 -3.58 -10.85 -4.03
CA GLU A 298 -3.08 -9.95 -2.98
C GLU A 298 -3.68 -8.54 -3.07
N GLU A 299 -4.01 -8.09 -4.29
CA GLU A 299 -4.57 -6.75 -4.52
C GLU A 299 -6.05 -6.66 -4.17
N LEU A 300 -6.81 -7.76 -4.23
CA LEU A 300 -8.24 -7.80 -3.85
C LEU A 300 -8.46 -7.26 -2.44
N ALA A 301 -7.69 -7.78 -1.49
CA ALA A 301 -7.68 -7.38 -0.09
C ALA A 301 -7.54 -5.85 0.06
N PHE A 302 -6.53 -5.26 -0.58
CA PHE A 302 -6.30 -3.81 -0.49
C PHE A 302 -7.35 -2.99 -1.24
N ALA A 303 -7.76 -3.44 -2.43
CA ALA A 303 -8.75 -2.75 -3.23
C ALA A 303 -10.10 -2.67 -2.51
N SER A 304 -10.49 -3.72 -1.78
CA SER A 304 -11.75 -3.76 -1.01
C SER A 304 -11.80 -2.76 0.16
N LEU A 305 -10.66 -2.20 0.56
CA LEU A 305 -10.56 -1.14 1.57
C LEU A 305 -10.70 0.27 0.97
N LEU A 306 -10.66 0.38 -0.36
CA LEU A 306 -10.79 1.66 -1.05
C LEU A 306 -12.26 2.08 -1.13
N SER A 307 -12.53 3.32 -0.74
CA SER A 307 -13.84 3.91 -1.00
C SER A 307 -13.97 4.25 -2.48
N ARG A 308 -14.85 3.55 -3.18
CA ARG A 308 -15.16 3.84 -4.59
C ARG A 308 -16.46 4.64 -4.73
N PRO A 309 -16.41 5.86 -5.29
CA PRO A 309 -17.63 6.56 -5.68
C PRO A 309 -18.27 5.83 -6.87
N ARG A 310 -19.57 5.50 -6.79
CA ARG A 310 -20.33 4.88 -7.89
C ARG A 310 -20.68 5.93 -8.95
N ILE A 311 -19.70 6.32 -9.76
CA ILE A 311 -19.83 7.39 -10.77
C ILE A 311 -20.55 6.91 -12.03
N ARG A 312 -20.33 5.66 -12.44
CA ARG A 312 -20.90 5.07 -13.66
C ARG A 312 -21.68 3.79 -13.36
N ASP A 313 -22.57 3.43 -14.27
CA ASP A 313 -23.31 2.17 -14.19
C ASP A 313 -22.48 1.02 -14.76
N HIS A 314 -22.27 0.00 -13.94
CA HIS A 314 -21.49 -1.19 -14.26
C HIS A 314 -22.36 -2.40 -14.62
N SER A 315 -23.70 -2.26 -14.65
CA SER A 315 -24.67 -3.34 -14.89
C SER A 315 -24.47 -4.10 -16.21
N SER A 316 -23.80 -3.47 -17.19
CA SER A 316 -23.55 -4.03 -18.52
C SER A 316 -22.10 -4.52 -18.72
N CYS A 317 -21.29 -4.53 -17.67
CA CYS A 317 -19.90 -5.02 -17.75
C CYS A 317 -19.85 -6.54 -17.84
N GLY A 318 -18.87 -7.07 -18.57
CA GLY A 318 -18.58 -8.50 -18.63
C GLY A 318 -17.45 -8.91 -17.69
N ASP A 319 -16.99 -10.15 -17.85
CA ASP A 319 -15.89 -10.78 -17.13
C ASP A 319 -14.50 -10.25 -17.53
N THR A 320 -14.39 -9.69 -18.73
CA THR A 320 -13.13 -9.29 -19.37
C THR A 320 -13.11 -7.83 -19.79
N ILE A 321 -14.29 -7.21 -19.95
CA ILE A 321 -14.42 -5.82 -20.40
C ILE A 321 -15.36 -5.06 -19.46
N CYS A 322 -14.81 -4.00 -18.86
CA CYS A 322 -15.57 -2.99 -18.15
C CYS A 322 -16.19 -1.99 -19.14
N HIS A 323 -17.44 -2.23 -19.53
CA HIS A 323 -18.20 -1.38 -20.46
C HIS A 323 -18.46 0.03 -19.91
N ALA A 324 -18.54 0.19 -18.59
CA ALA A 324 -18.80 1.49 -17.96
C ALA A 324 -17.73 2.55 -18.30
N TYR A 325 -16.47 2.13 -18.45
CA TYR A 325 -15.35 3.02 -18.74
C TYR A 325 -14.85 2.94 -20.19
N GLN A 326 -15.54 2.20 -21.06
CA GLN A 326 -15.23 2.28 -22.49
C GLN A 326 -15.73 3.60 -23.07
N THR A 327 -14.96 4.13 -24.01
CA THR A 327 -15.39 5.23 -24.86
C THR A 327 -16.38 4.68 -25.89
N GLU A 328 -17.63 5.13 -25.83
CA GLU A 328 -18.60 4.85 -26.87
C GLU A 328 -18.32 5.80 -28.05
N GLU A 329 -17.51 5.33 -29.00
CA GLU A 329 -17.05 6.10 -30.18
C GLU A 329 -18.20 6.78 -30.93
N SER A 330 -19.39 6.16 -30.97
CA SER A 330 -20.55 6.74 -31.63
C SER A 330 -21.08 8.03 -30.96
N THR A 331 -20.79 8.21 -29.67
CA THR A 331 -21.21 9.37 -28.86
C THR A 331 -20.07 10.26 -28.42
N TYR A 332 -18.83 9.77 -28.53
CA TYR A 332 -17.64 10.51 -28.16
C TYR A 332 -17.50 11.77 -29.03
N ARG A 333 -17.32 12.90 -28.37
CA ARG A 333 -17.04 14.18 -29.02
C ARG A 333 -15.84 14.82 -28.37
N THR A 334 -14.78 14.98 -29.13
CA THR A 334 -13.62 15.77 -28.73
C THR A 334 -14.07 17.20 -28.44
N ARG A 335 -13.77 17.70 -27.24
CA ARG A 335 -14.13 19.07 -26.86
C ARG A 335 -13.11 20.05 -27.44
N HIS A 336 -13.58 21.04 -28.19
CA HIS A 336 -12.75 22.16 -28.63
C HIS A 336 -12.40 23.09 -27.45
N VAL A 337 -11.29 23.82 -27.56
CA VAL A 337 -10.88 24.83 -26.56
C VAL A 337 -11.97 25.91 -26.39
N ASP A 338 -12.60 26.30 -27.49
CA ASP A 338 -13.71 27.24 -27.53
C ASP A 338 -15.02 26.55 -27.94
N ASP A 339 -16.10 26.79 -27.19
CA ASP A 339 -17.40 26.14 -27.39
C ASP A 339 -18.07 26.50 -28.76
N GLY A 340 -17.54 27.50 -29.49
CA GLY A 340 -18.00 27.92 -30.81
C GLY A 340 -17.10 27.49 -31.98
N CYS A 341 -16.01 26.76 -31.72
CA CYS A 341 -15.11 26.28 -32.77
C CYS A 341 -15.73 25.08 -33.50
N SER A 342 -15.57 25.04 -34.82
CA SER A 342 -16.04 23.94 -35.68
C SER A 342 -14.94 23.45 -36.62
N CYS A 343 -13.68 23.51 -36.19
CA CYS A 343 -12.57 23.00 -37.00
C CYS A 343 -12.67 21.49 -37.13
N ASP A 344 -12.25 20.96 -38.28
CA ASP A 344 -12.24 19.52 -38.50
C ASP A 344 -11.14 18.84 -37.67
N PHE A 345 -11.31 17.55 -37.41
CA PHE A 345 -10.28 16.73 -36.80
C PHE A 345 -9.11 16.56 -37.77
N VAL A 346 -7.90 16.93 -37.34
CA VAL A 346 -6.68 16.63 -38.09
C VAL A 346 -6.27 15.20 -37.76
N GLY A 347 -6.61 14.28 -38.65
CA GLY A 347 -6.24 12.87 -38.55
C GLY A 347 -4.89 12.56 -39.19
N LEU A 348 -4.31 11.44 -38.77
CA LEU A 348 -3.15 10.85 -39.42
C LEU A 348 -3.58 10.05 -40.66
N ASP A 349 -2.73 10.01 -41.68
CA ASP A 349 -2.84 9.02 -42.75
C ASP A 349 -2.50 7.63 -42.21
N THR A 350 -3.53 6.89 -41.79
CA THR A 350 -3.40 5.55 -41.21
C THR A 350 -2.82 4.55 -42.21
N ASP A 351 -3.13 4.67 -43.50
CA ASP A 351 -2.62 3.77 -44.53
C ASP A 351 -1.11 4.00 -44.74
N GLY A 352 -0.68 5.26 -44.76
CA GLY A 352 0.74 5.64 -44.76
C GLY A 352 1.48 5.13 -43.52
N LEU A 353 0.87 5.24 -42.35
CA LEU A 353 1.41 4.73 -41.08
C LEU A 353 1.61 3.21 -41.12
N ILE A 354 0.59 2.46 -41.54
CA ILE A 354 0.63 1.00 -41.70
C ILE A 354 1.71 0.60 -42.71
N ALA A 355 1.84 1.33 -43.82
CA ALA A 355 2.85 1.05 -44.83
C ALA A 355 4.29 1.20 -44.28
N VAL A 356 4.56 2.21 -43.44
CA VAL A 356 5.87 2.37 -42.80
C VAL A 356 6.14 1.27 -41.78
N LEU A 357 5.15 0.95 -40.93
CA LEU A 357 5.27 -0.11 -39.92
C LEU A 357 5.51 -1.49 -40.58
N SER A 358 4.85 -1.78 -41.70
CA SER A 358 5.03 -3.03 -42.46
C SER A 358 6.45 -3.24 -43.00
N GLN A 359 7.27 -2.19 -43.03
CA GLN A 359 8.67 -2.23 -43.45
C GLN A 359 9.64 -2.36 -42.25
N ASP A 360 9.15 -2.69 -41.06
CA ASP A 360 9.92 -2.70 -39.79
C ASP A 360 10.63 -1.36 -39.51
N LYS A 361 10.03 -0.24 -39.93
CA LYS A 361 10.53 1.11 -39.67
C LYS A 361 9.71 1.79 -38.57
N VAL A 362 10.38 2.66 -37.81
CA VAL A 362 9.70 3.53 -36.83
C VAL A 362 9.05 4.70 -37.58
N PRO A 363 7.71 4.81 -37.59
CA PRO A 363 7.05 5.95 -38.22
C PRO A 363 7.34 7.22 -37.44
N ARG A 364 7.66 8.30 -38.17
CA ARG A 364 7.85 9.64 -37.60
C ARG A 364 6.71 10.51 -38.08
N LEU A 365 6.18 11.33 -37.17
CA LEU A 365 5.09 12.24 -37.47
C LEU A 365 5.60 13.67 -37.46
N VAL A 366 5.35 14.40 -38.54
CA VAL A 366 5.68 15.82 -38.67
C VAL A 366 4.37 16.61 -38.71
N ILE A 367 4.30 17.65 -37.89
CA ILE A 367 3.23 18.65 -37.96
C ILE A 367 3.72 19.72 -38.93
N THR A 368 3.01 19.89 -40.06
CA THR A 368 3.37 20.90 -41.06
C THR A 368 2.96 22.30 -40.62
N ASP A 369 3.45 23.33 -41.31
CA ASP A 369 3.01 24.73 -41.09
C ASP A 369 1.50 24.92 -41.35
N GLY A 370 0.89 24.01 -42.13
CA GLY A 370 -0.55 23.96 -42.37
C GLY A 370 -1.34 23.26 -41.25
N LEU A 371 -0.67 22.83 -40.17
CA LEU A 371 -1.22 21.99 -39.10
C LEU A 371 -1.73 20.63 -39.60
N GLU A 372 -1.12 20.08 -40.65
CA GLU A 372 -1.40 18.73 -41.13
C GLU A 372 -0.39 17.73 -40.52
N LEU A 373 -0.80 16.47 -40.39
CA LEU A 373 0.05 15.40 -39.86
C LEU A 373 0.58 14.53 -41.00
N GLU A 374 1.89 14.50 -41.19
CA GLU A 374 2.56 13.71 -42.23
C GLU A 374 3.40 12.57 -41.64
N VAL A 375 3.30 11.38 -42.25
CA VAL A 375 4.13 10.22 -41.90
C VAL A 375 5.43 10.27 -42.72
N VAL A 376 6.56 10.42 -42.04
CA VAL A 376 7.90 10.49 -42.64
C VAL A 376 8.70 9.25 -42.27
N SER A 377 9.46 8.72 -43.23
CA SER A 377 10.27 7.50 -43.06
C SER A 377 11.78 7.74 -43.13
N GLU A 378 12.21 9.00 -43.23
CA GLU A 378 13.61 9.39 -43.34
C GLU A 378 14.36 9.25 -42.01
N ASN A 379 15.59 8.73 -42.06
CA ASN A 379 16.36 8.38 -40.87
C ASN A 379 16.91 9.58 -40.09
N ASP A 380 16.99 10.76 -40.68
CA ASP A 380 17.71 11.92 -40.12
C ASP A 380 16.81 13.00 -39.48
N TYR A 381 15.50 12.79 -39.43
CA TYR A 381 14.60 13.72 -38.74
C TYR A 381 14.72 13.60 -37.21
N PRO A 382 15.09 14.65 -36.46
CA PRO A 382 15.03 14.61 -35.00
C PRO A 382 13.57 14.39 -34.56
N TYR A 383 13.36 13.54 -33.56
CA TYR A 383 12.02 13.18 -33.09
C TYR A 383 11.97 13.06 -31.56
N ILE A 384 10.77 13.20 -31.01
CA ILE A 384 10.45 12.89 -29.60
C ILE A 384 9.57 11.65 -29.62
N ALA A 385 10.02 10.58 -28.97
CA ALA A 385 9.18 9.40 -28.76
C ALA A 385 8.28 9.63 -27.54
N LEU A 386 6.96 9.50 -27.74
CA LEU A 386 5.99 9.48 -26.66
C LEU A 386 5.42 8.06 -26.59
N SER A 387 5.32 7.53 -25.37
CA SER A 387 4.83 6.18 -25.11
C SER A 387 3.79 6.26 -24.01
N HIS A 388 2.64 5.62 -24.23
CA HIS A 388 1.63 5.40 -23.21
C HIS A 388 1.63 3.91 -22.82
N GLY A 389 2.64 3.51 -22.05
CA GLY A 389 2.65 2.24 -21.31
C GLY A 389 2.43 2.50 -19.81
N PRO A 390 2.12 1.48 -19.00
CA PRO A 390 2.10 1.63 -17.55
C PRO A 390 3.45 2.19 -17.11
N MET A 391 3.43 3.33 -16.46
CA MET A 391 4.60 4.06 -16.03
C MET A 391 5.22 3.30 -14.85
N ASP A 392 6.10 2.34 -15.14
CA ASP A 392 6.95 1.71 -14.15
C ASP A 392 8.44 1.96 -14.47
N LEU A 393 9.11 2.56 -13.49
CA LEU A 393 10.55 2.61 -13.22
C LEU A 393 11.53 2.87 -14.38
N GLY A 394 12.24 4.00 -14.24
CA GLY A 394 13.37 4.37 -15.09
C GLY A 394 14.40 3.26 -15.24
N THR A 395 14.56 2.78 -16.46
CA THR A 395 15.70 1.95 -16.86
C THR A 395 16.36 2.50 -18.12
N ARG A 396 17.69 2.55 -18.02
CA ARG A 396 18.63 2.98 -19.03
C ARG A 396 18.64 1.92 -20.14
N LYS A 397 18.41 2.37 -21.39
CA LYS A 397 18.75 1.80 -22.72
C LYS A 397 19.01 0.28 -22.86
N GLN A 398 18.36 -0.24 -23.92
CA GLN A 398 18.64 -1.43 -24.73
C GLN A 398 18.02 -2.75 -24.25
N THR A 399 16.84 -3.07 -24.78
CA THR A 399 16.49 -4.41 -25.27
C THR A 399 15.29 -4.34 -26.24
N HIS A 400 15.20 -5.39 -27.07
CA HIS A 400 14.51 -5.45 -28.36
C HIS A 400 12.99 -5.22 -28.36
N PHE A 401 12.55 -4.50 -29.40
CA PHE A 401 11.17 -4.20 -29.76
C PHE A 401 10.35 -5.46 -30.04
N ARG A 402 9.41 -5.77 -29.14
CA ARG A 402 8.12 -6.37 -29.48
C ARG A 402 7.08 -5.73 -28.55
N ASP A 403 6.00 -5.27 -29.18
CA ASP A 403 4.74 -4.88 -28.57
C ASP A 403 4.72 -3.55 -27.79
N ALA A 404 4.63 -2.44 -28.52
CA ALA A 404 4.02 -1.20 -27.99
C ALA A 404 3.47 -0.36 -29.16
N ASN A 405 2.20 0.03 -29.04
CA ASN A 405 1.58 1.06 -29.89
C ASN A 405 2.12 2.43 -29.45
N PHE A 406 2.64 3.22 -30.38
CA PHE A 406 3.22 4.54 -30.12
C PHE A 406 2.52 5.62 -30.95
N ASP A 407 2.15 6.73 -30.31
CA ASP A 407 1.83 7.99 -30.98
C ASP A 407 2.99 8.97 -30.77
N VAL A 408 3.45 9.62 -31.84
CA VAL A 408 4.69 10.44 -31.88
C VAL A 408 4.32 11.88 -32.22
N TYR A 409 4.84 12.87 -31.49
CA TYR A 409 4.67 14.29 -31.83
C TYR A 409 6.05 14.98 -31.87
N GLY A 410 6.31 15.76 -32.92
CA GLY A 410 7.47 16.66 -33.02
C GLY A 410 7.03 18.12 -32.92
N ILE A 411 7.76 18.94 -32.16
CA ILE A 411 7.60 20.40 -32.10
C ILE A 411 8.83 21.02 -32.78
N THR A 412 8.60 21.98 -33.68
CA THR A 412 9.62 22.87 -34.26
C THR A 412 9.88 24.09 -33.40
#